data_AF-A0A7J2YG54-F1
#
_entry.id   AF-A0A7J2YG54-F1
#
_cell.length_a   1.000
_cell.length_b   1.000
_cell.length_c   1.000
_cell.angle_alpha   90.00
_cell.angle_beta   90.00
_cell.angle_gamma   90.00
#
_symmetry.space_group_name_H-M   'P 1'
#
loop_
_entity.id
_entity.type
_entity.pdbx_description
1 polymer ?
#
loop_
_entity_poly.entity_id
_entity_poly.type
_entity_poly.pdbx_seq_one_letter_code
_entity_poly.pdbx_strand_id
1 'polypeptide(L)'
;MKGFKCFFDKIICQDSNTIERSEISVYEYFESIPLDESFIAFIRELVGEEGVAIVSFLSENYDVTDEILSQKTGIKLNNVRKILYTLYDNQLVSYKRIRDKTTGWFIYLWRLNRDNIEFLVRSKKRAVLEKLKERYEYEKQHVFFFCPKDKIRLSFEEASEYGFKCKICGGNLESFDNAQIINFL
;
A
#
# COMPACT_ATOMS: atom_id res chain seq x y z
N MET A 1 46.68 -22.81 48.97
CA MET A 1 46.18 -23.31 50.27
C MET A 1 45.12 -22.36 50.79
N LYS A 2 43.91 -22.89 51.08
CA LYS A 2 42.76 -22.28 51.80
C LYS A 2 42.07 -21.10 51.07
N GLY A 3 40.79 -21.14 50.68
CA GLY A 3 39.73 -22.12 50.82
C GLY A 3 38.47 -21.57 50.12
N PHE A 4 37.75 -22.45 49.41
CA PHE A 4 36.42 -22.19 48.88
C PHE A 4 35.41 -22.07 50.03
N LYS A 5 34.43 -21.18 49.88
CA LYS A 5 33.18 -21.23 50.66
C LYS A 5 32.01 -21.16 49.69
N CYS A 6 31.67 -22.31 49.09
CA CYS A 6 30.31 -22.60 48.66
C CYS A 6 29.56 -23.10 49.89
N PHE A 7 28.37 -22.56 50.14
CA PHE A 7 27.41 -23.15 51.07
C PHE A 7 26.00 -23.02 50.49
N PHE A 8 25.38 -24.19 50.33
CA PHE A 8 24.00 -24.55 50.01
C PHE A 8 23.50 -24.31 48.57
N ASP A 9 23.62 -25.30 47.67
CA ASP A 9 22.83 -26.55 47.50
C ASP A 9 21.61 -26.30 46.58
N LYS A 10 21.41 -26.92 45.39
CA LYS A 10 22.01 -28.09 44.73
C LYS A 10 21.71 -28.09 43.20
N ILE A 11 22.77 -28.27 42.39
CA ILE A 11 22.98 -29.31 41.35
C ILE A 11 22.07 -29.25 40.09
N ILE A 12 22.55 -29.09 38.85
CA ILE A 12 23.53 -29.93 38.10
C ILE A 12 24.48 -29.10 37.21
N CYS A 13 25.70 -29.64 37.12
CA CYS A 13 26.90 -29.26 36.41
C CYS A 13 26.80 -29.06 34.88
N GLN A 14 27.87 -28.47 34.35
CA GLN A 14 28.22 -28.19 32.96
C GLN A 14 27.98 -29.38 32.00
N ASP A 15 27.64 -29.09 30.75
CA ASP A 15 28.64 -29.27 29.67
C ASP A 15 28.25 -28.60 28.35
N SER A 16 29.23 -27.85 27.85
CA SER A 16 29.56 -27.59 26.43
C SER A 16 28.55 -26.89 25.52
N ASN A 17 29.10 -25.97 24.73
CA ASN A 17 28.53 -25.41 23.51
C ASN A 17 27.43 -24.35 23.68
N THR A 18 27.83 -23.09 23.86
CA THR A 18 27.28 -22.04 22.98
C THR A 18 28.27 -20.89 22.86
N ILE A 19 28.85 -20.81 21.67
CA ILE A 19 29.75 -19.79 21.17
C ILE A 19 29.12 -18.40 21.33
N GLU A 20 29.97 -17.45 21.68
CA GLU A 20 29.78 -16.00 21.72
C GLU A 20 28.74 -15.53 20.69
N ARG A 21 27.64 -14.93 21.18
CA ARG A 21 26.75 -14.10 20.35
C ARG A 21 27.50 -12.82 20.02
N SER A 22 28.22 -12.90 18.92
CA SER A 22 28.67 -11.77 18.12
C SER A 22 27.53 -10.76 17.93
N GLU A 23 27.91 -9.49 17.98
CA GLU A 23 27.16 -8.36 17.46
C GLU A 23 26.84 -8.60 15.97
N ILE A 24 25.74 -9.29 15.69
CA ILE A 24 25.21 -9.38 14.34
C ILE A 24 24.33 -8.15 14.16
N SER A 25 24.84 -7.21 13.38
CA SER A 25 24.22 -5.92 13.07
C SER A 25 22.78 -6.14 12.59
N VAL A 26 21.84 -5.41 13.19
CA VAL A 26 20.42 -5.39 12.81
C VAL A 26 20.22 -4.74 11.41
N TYR A 27 21.30 -4.30 10.75
CA TYR A 27 21.27 -3.51 9.53
C TYR A 27 21.35 -4.32 8.22
N GLU A 28 21.53 -5.63 8.25
CA GLU A 28 21.69 -6.42 7.01
C GLU A 28 20.41 -7.08 6.47
N TYR A 29 19.25 -6.90 7.12
CA TYR A 29 17.98 -7.49 6.65
C TYR A 29 17.07 -6.50 5.90
N PHE A 30 17.58 -5.31 5.56
CA PHE A 30 16.80 -4.25 4.91
C PHE A 30 17.27 -3.97 3.47
N GLU A 31 17.70 -4.99 2.75
CA GLU A 31 18.16 -4.83 1.38
C GLU A 31 17.29 -5.66 0.42
N SER A 32 16.68 -4.95 -0.52
CA SER A 32 15.72 -5.38 -1.55
C SER A 32 14.27 -5.62 -1.08
N ILE A 33 13.41 -4.63 -1.34
CA ILE A 33 12.03 -4.96 -1.74
C ILE A 33 12.16 -5.63 -3.09
N PRO A 34 11.75 -6.91 -3.25
CA PRO A 34 11.60 -7.46 -4.59
C PRO A 34 10.53 -6.61 -5.26
N LEU A 35 10.89 -5.91 -6.35
CA LEU A 35 9.89 -5.35 -7.26
C LEU A 35 9.15 -6.55 -7.84
N ASP A 36 8.07 -6.96 -7.20
CA ASP A 36 7.29 -8.09 -7.65
C ASP A 36 6.57 -7.74 -8.96
N GLU A 37 6.17 -8.76 -9.70
CA GLU A 37 5.55 -8.58 -11.02
C GLU A 37 4.31 -7.68 -10.95
N SER A 38 3.57 -7.75 -9.82
CA SER A 38 2.38 -6.93 -9.59
C SER A 38 2.70 -5.45 -9.42
N PHE A 39 3.77 -5.11 -8.67
CA PHE A 39 4.21 -3.74 -8.52
C PHE A 39 4.75 -3.18 -9.83
N ILE A 40 5.52 -3.96 -10.59
CA ILE A 40 6.02 -3.53 -11.92
C ILE A 40 4.84 -3.27 -12.87
N ALA A 41 3.83 -4.14 -12.89
CA ALA A 41 2.63 -3.95 -13.70
C ALA A 41 1.88 -2.66 -13.31
N PHE A 42 1.74 -2.40 -12.01
CA PHE A 42 1.13 -1.17 -11.51
C PHE A 42 1.89 0.09 -11.92
N ILE A 43 3.23 0.11 -11.78
CA ILE A 43 4.05 1.24 -12.23
C ILE A 43 3.90 1.45 -13.74
N ARG A 44 3.91 0.37 -14.52
CA ARG A 44 3.73 0.42 -15.97
C ARG A 44 2.38 1.02 -16.36
N GLU A 45 1.30 0.62 -15.68
CA GLU A 45 -0.03 1.19 -15.90
C GLU A 45 -0.09 2.68 -15.53
N LEU A 46 0.58 3.07 -14.44
CA LEU A 46 0.54 4.44 -13.90
C LEU A 46 1.37 5.44 -14.74
N VAL A 47 2.58 5.08 -15.14
CA VAL A 47 3.57 6.00 -15.75
C VAL A 47 4.28 5.44 -16.98
N GLY A 48 3.91 4.24 -17.45
CA GLY A 48 4.50 3.60 -18.62
C GLY A 48 5.88 2.97 -18.38
N GLU A 49 6.48 2.45 -19.46
CA GLU A 49 7.79 1.77 -19.41
C GLU A 49 8.93 2.69 -18.95
N GLU A 50 8.88 3.97 -19.31
CA GLU A 50 9.85 4.98 -18.84
C GLU A 50 9.84 5.07 -17.31
N GLY A 51 8.65 4.98 -16.68
CA GLY A 51 8.54 4.99 -15.23
C GLY A 51 9.00 3.71 -14.57
N VAL A 52 8.81 2.55 -15.21
CA VAL A 52 9.39 1.28 -14.74
C VAL A 52 10.91 1.39 -14.69
N ALA A 53 11.55 1.93 -15.73
CA ALA A 53 13.01 2.10 -15.75
C ALA A 53 13.51 3.02 -14.63
N ILE A 54 12.81 4.13 -14.35
CA ILE A 54 13.14 5.04 -13.24
C ILE A 54 13.00 4.35 -11.89
N VAL A 55 11.89 3.63 -11.66
CA VAL A 55 11.64 2.91 -10.40
C VAL A 55 12.65 1.78 -10.19
N SER A 56 12.99 1.03 -11.24
CA SER A 56 14.04 0.00 -11.18
C SER A 56 15.37 0.60 -10.78
N PHE A 57 15.77 1.74 -11.37
CA PHE A 57 17.00 2.41 -10.98
C PHE A 57 16.99 2.90 -9.51
N LEU A 58 15.87 3.49 -9.07
CA LEU A 58 15.68 3.92 -7.68
C LEU A 58 15.52 2.76 -6.69
N SER A 59 15.27 1.54 -7.18
CA SER A 59 15.21 0.33 -6.36
C SER A 59 16.58 -0.24 -6.02
N GLU A 60 17.64 0.25 -6.66
CA GLU A 60 19.03 -0.11 -6.38
C GLU A 60 19.83 1.07 -5.84
N ASN A 61 19.37 2.30 -6.10
CA ASN A 61 20.08 3.53 -5.78
C ASN A 61 19.23 4.45 -4.91
N TYR A 62 19.86 5.10 -3.93
CA TYR A 62 19.21 6.05 -3.04
C TYR A 62 19.69 7.47 -3.31
N ASP A 63 18.81 8.44 -3.05
CA ASP A 63 19.14 9.87 -3.05
C ASP A 63 19.77 10.33 -4.37
N VAL A 64 19.05 10.12 -5.48
CA VAL A 64 19.49 10.38 -6.85
C VAL A 64 18.87 11.67 -7.38
N THR A 65 19.62 12.48 -8.13
CA THR A 65 19.04 13.66 -8.82
C THR A 65 18.30 13.25 -10.10
N ASP A 66 17.38 14.10 -10.54
CA ASP A 66 16.68 13.97 -11.81
C ASP A 66 17.63 14.02 -13.03
N GLU A 67 18.75 14.75 -12.95
CA GLU A 67 19.78 14.71 -14.01
C GLU A 67 20.46 13.34 -14.10
N ILE A 68 20.81 12.73 -12.97
CA ILE A 68 21.42 11.39 -12.96
C ILE A 68 20.42 10.37 -13.49
N LEU A 69 19.15 10.46 -13.08
CA LEU A 69 18.09 9.60 -13.61
C LEU A 69 17.97 9.73 -15.13
N SER A 70 17.94 10.96 -15.65
CA SER A 70 17.90 11.21 -17.10
C SER A 70 19.10 10.62 -17.83
N GLN A 71 20.32 10.79 -17.29
CA GLN A 71 21.53 10.24 -17.90
C GLN A 71 21.57 8.72 -17.89
N LYS A 72 21.16 8.08 -16.78
CA LYS A 72 21.24 6.62 -16.61
C LYS A 72 20.14 5.88 -17.36
N THR A 73 18.94 6.46 -17.42
CA THR A 73 17.80 5.84 -18.11
C THR A 73 17.71 6.23 -19.59
N GLY A 74 18.42 7.28 -20.02
CA GLY A 74 18.29 7.86 -21.37
C GLY A 74 16.99 8.62 -21.60
N ILE A 75 16.13 8.75 -20.59
CA ILE A 75 14.86 9.47 -20.67
C ILE A 75 15.13 10.96 -20.62
N LYS A 76 14.40 11.75 -21.42
CA LYS A 76 14.52 13.22 -21.40
C LYS A 76 14.20 13.77 -20.01
N LEU A 77 15.03 14.69 -19.52
CA LEU A 77 14.92 15.28 -18.18
C LEU A 77 13.51 15.80 -17.84
N ASN A 78 12.82 16.42 -18.80
CA ASN A 78 11.45 16.90 -18.60
C ASN A 78 10.45 15.76 -18.36
N ASN A 79 10.63 14.61 -19.01
CA ASN A 79 9.80 13.43 -18.79
C ASN A 79 10.13 12.80 -17.43
N VAL A 80 11.41 12.68 -17.08
CA VAL A 80 11.85 12.22 -15.76
C VAL A 80 11.15 13.01 -14.66
N ARG A 81 11.18 14.35 -14.73
CA ARG A 81 10.49 15.22 -13.75
C ARG A 81 8.99 14.96 -13.67
N LYS A 82 8.30 14.86 -14.82
CA LYS A 82 6.87 14.56 -14.85
C LYS A 82 6.57 13.22 -14.18
N ILE A 83 7.34 12.19 -14.50
CA ILE A 83 7.19 10.86 -13.92
C ILE A 83 7.44 10.90 -12.41
N LEU A 84 8.51 11.56 -11.96
CA LEU A 84 8.83 11.68 -10.54
C LEU A 84 7.72 12.38 -9.74
N TYR A 85 7.11 13.42 -10.31
CA TYR A 85 5.95 14.08 -9.68
C TYR A 85 4.73 13.15 -9.60
N THR A 86 4.40 12.44 -10.68
CA THR A 86 3.32 11.44 -10.64
C THR A 86 3.59 10.34 -9.60
N LEU A 87 4.82 9.84 -9.51
CA LEU A 87 5.21 8.85 -8.51
C LEU A 87 5.15 9.42 -7.08
N TYR A 88 5.47 10.70 -6.90
CA TYR A 88 5.41 11.39 -5.61
C TYR A 88 3.98 11.58 -5.14
N ASP A 89 3.07 11.99 -6.03
CA ASP A 89 1.64 12.16 -5.72
C ASP A 89 1.00 10.82 -5.30
N ASN A 90 1.52 9.71 -5.85
CA ASN A 90 1.13 8.35 -5.46
C ASN A 90 1.93 7.80 -4.26
N GLN A 91 2.78 8.62 -3.62
CA GLN A 91 3.59 8.30 -2.44
C GLN A 91 4.59 7.15 -2.64
N LEU A 92 4.95 6.85 -3.89
CA LEU A 92 5.88 5.77 -4.25
C LEU A 92 7.34 6.21 -4.14
N VAL A 93 7.59 7.50 -4.34
CA VAL A 93 8.90 8.13 -4.15
C VAL A 93 8.79 9.28 -3.16
N SER A 94 9.91 9.62 -2.56
CA SER A 94 10.07 10.83 -1.74
C SER A 94 11.33 11.55 -2.17
N TYR A 95 11.44 12.83 -1.80
CA TYR A 95 12.66 13.59 -2.03
C TYR A 95 13.13 14.28 -0.75
N LYS A 96 14.44 14.47 -0.65
CA LYS A 96 15.05 15.39 0.32
C LYS A 96 15.66 16.58 -0.43
N ARG A 97 15.57 17.76 0.18
CA ARG A 97 16.14 18.98 -0.38
C ARG A 97 17.40 19.35 0.39
N ILE A 98 18.53 19.43 -0.32
CA ILE A 98 19.81 19.85 0.24
C ILE A 98 20.18 21.21 -0.36
N ARG A 99 20.73 22.10 0.47
CA ARG A 99 21.31 23.35 -0.02
C ARG A 99 22.77 23.12 -0.36
N ASP A 100 23.14 23.41 -1.60
CA ASP A 100 24.53 23.42 -2.01
C ASP A 100 25.26 24.58 -1.31
N LYS A 101 26.35 24.26 -0.60
CA LYS A 101 27.15 25.24 0.14
C LYS A 101 27.93 26.19 -0.78
N THR A 102 28.18 25.77 -2.01
CA THR A 102 29.01 26.51 -2.96
C THR A 102 28.19 27.49 -3.78
N THR A 103 27.10 27.01 -4.36
CA THR A 103 26.24 27.80 -5.25
C THR A 103 25.02 28.40 -4.55
N GLY A 104 24.64 27.88 -3.38
CA GLY A 104 23.48 28.31 -2.62
C GLY A 104 22.14 27.76 -3.14
N TRP A 105 22.12 27.03 -4.25
CA TRP A 105 20.93 26.44 -4.86
C TRP A 105 20.45 25.19 -4.10
N PHE A 106 19.19 24.83 -4.34
CA PHE A 106 18.58 23.62 -3.78
C PHE A 106 18.71 22.46 -4.75
N ILE A 107 19.21 21.34 -4.25
CA ILE A 107 19.30 20.06 -4.95
C ILE A 107 18.24 19.13 -4.38
N TYR A 108 17.47 18.51 -5.27
CA TYR A 108 16.44 17.53 -4.93
C TYR A 108 17.01 16.13 -5.15
N LEU A 109 16.98 15.32 -4.10
CA LEU A 109 17.46 13.95 -4.13
C LEU A 109 16.28 13.02 -3.90
N TRP A 110 16.01 12.20 -4.90
CA TRP A 110 14.88 11.29 -4.96
C TRP A 110 15.26 9.90 -4.46
N ARG A 111 14.32 9.26 -3.76
CA ARG A 111 14.46 7.88 -3.29
C ARG A 111 13.11 7.16 -3.34
N LEU A 112 13.14 5.86 -3.59
CA LEU A 112 11.97 5.01 -3.48
C LEU A 112 11.51 4.92 -2.02
N ASN A 113 10.20 5.03 -1.79
CA ASN A 113 9.62 5.03 -0.46
C ASN A 113 9.29 3.60 0.00
N ARG A 114 10.33 2.82 0.29
CA ARG A 114 10.24 1.38 0.57
C ARG A 114 9.32 1.06 1.76
N ASP A 115 9.54 1.72 2.89
CA ASP A 115 8.77 1.52 4.11
C ASP A 115 7.28 1.84 3.92
N ASN A 116 6.99 2.90 3.13
CA ASN A 116 5.62 3.34 2.93
C ASN A 116 4.87 2.50 1.90
N ILE A 117 5.54 1.85 0.94
CA ILE A 117 4.85 1.04 -0.08
C ILE A 117 4.10 -0.12 0.59
N GLU A 118 4.73 -0.85 1.50
CA GLU A 118 4.06 -1.95 2.22
C GLU A 118 2.88 -1.42 3.07
N PHE A 119 3.11 -0.34 3.80
CA PHE A 119 2.07 0.31 4.61
C PHE A 119 0.89 0.80 3.75
N LEU A 120 1.18 1.40 2.59
CA LEU A 120 0.18 1.92 1.66
C LEU A 120 -0.65 0.78 1.08
N VAL A 121 -0.01 -0.30 0.61
CA VAL A 121 -0.71 -1.49 0.10
C VAL A 121 -1.63 -2.07 1.18
N ARG A 122 -1.12 -2.24 2.39
CA ARG A 122 -1.91 -2.75 3.52
C ARG A 122 -3.08 -1.84 3.87
N SER A 123 -2.86 -0.53 3.88
CA SER A 123 -3.88 0.48 4.18
C SER A 123 -4.96 0.53 3.10
N LYS A 124 -4.59 0.44 1.82
CA LYS A 124 -5.54 0.36 0.70
C LYS A 124 -6.36 -0.92 0.75
N LYS A 125 -5.72 -2.09 0.96
CA LYS A 125 -6.43 -3.37 1.14
C LYS A 125 -7.43 -3.30 2.28
N ARG A 126 -7.04 -2.73 3.43
CA ARG A 126 -7.93 -2.53 4.58
C ARG A 126 -9.09 -1.60 4.23
N ALA A 127 -8.85 -0.47 3.56
CA ALA A 127 -9.89 0.46 3.17
C ALA A 127 -10.91 -0.16 2.19
N VAL A 128 -10.44 -0.97 1.23
CA VAL A 128 -11.33 -1.72 0.32
C VAL A 128 -12.14 -2.75 1.11
N LEU A 129 -11.50 -3.51 1.99
CA LEU A 129 -12.17 -4.51 2.82
C LEU A 129 -13.25 -3.90 3.71
N GLU A 130 -12.97 -2.77 4.37
CA GLU A 130 -13.97 -2.10 5.21
C GLU A 130 -15.17 -1.63 4.39
N LYS A 131 -14.96 -1.06 3.21
CA LYS A 131 -16.08 -0.69 2.30
C LYS A 131 -16.90 -1.90 1.84
N LEU A 132 -16.24 -3.03 1.56
CA LEU A 132 -16.92 -4.26 1.16
C LEU A 132 -17.74 -4.82 2.32
N LYS A 133 -17.21 -4.81 3.55
CA LYS A 133 -17.95 -5.21 4.76
C LYS A 133 -19.13 -4.29 5.04
N GLU A 134 -18.93 -2.98 4.98
CA GLU A 134 -20.02 -1.99 5.12
C GLU A 134 -21.13 -2.27 4.12
N ARG A 135 -20.77 -2.53 2.86
CA ARG A 135 -21.74 -2.91 1.82
C ARG A 135 -22.40 -4.25 2.11
N TYR A 136 -21.64 -5.25 2.54
CA TYR A 136 -22.17 -6.58 2.87
C TYR A 136 -23.20 -6.50 4.00
N GLU A 137 -22.89 -5.81 5.08
CA GLU A 137 -23.83 -5.60 6.19
C GLU A 137 -25.05 -4.79 5.75
N TYR A 138 -24.86 -3.77 4.92
CA TYR A 138 -25.97 -3.01 4.34
C TYR A 138 -26.90 -3.91 3.51
N GLU A 139 -26.36 -4.73 2.61
CA GLU A 139 -27.16 -5.66 1.80
C GLU A 139 -27.89 -6.71 2.67
N LYS A 140 -27.24 -7.21 3.73
CA LYS A 140 -27.81 -8.23 4.61
C LYS A 140 -28.93 -7.70 5.52
N GLN A 141 -28.83 -6.45 5.96
CA GLN A 141 -29.77 -5.84 6.90
C GLN A 141 -30.98 -5.21 6.23
N HIS A 142 -30.89 -4.88 4.94
CA HIS A 142 -31.96 -4.18 4.22
C HIS A 142 -32.67 -5.10 3.23
N VAL A 143 -33.99 -4.90 3.13
CA VAL A 143 -34.80 -5.47 2.06
C VAL A 143 -34.89 -4.46 0.93
N PHE A 144 -34.79 -4.94 -0.32
CA PHE A 144 -34.79 -4.07 -1.48
C PHE A 144 -36.00 -4.28 -2.37
N PHE A 145 -36.38 -3.22 -3.05
CA PHE A 145 -37.37 -3.20 -4.11
C PHE A 145 -36.77 -2.62 -5.39
N PHE A 146 -37.27 -3.02 -6.54
CA PHE A 146 -36.74 -2.67 -7.84
C PHE A 146 -37.85 -2.25 -8.80
N CYS A 147 -37.57 -1.23 -9.61
CA CYS A 147 -38.44 -0.84 -10.71
C CYS A 147 -37.88 -1.40 -12.04
N PRO A 148 -38.59 -2.31 -12.73
CA PRO A 148 -38.10 -2.88 -13.99
C PRO A 148 -38.01 -1.87 -15.14
N LYS A 149 -38.83 -0.81 -15.11
CA LYS A 149 -38.87 0.22 -16.15
C LYS A 149 -37.69 1.18 -16.07
N ASP A 150 -37.46 1.76 -14.89
CA ASP A 150 -36.43 2.80 -14.70
C ASP A 150 -35.11 2.24 -14.14
N LYS A 151 -35.06 0.93 -13.84
CA LYS A 151 -33.89 0.22 -13.30
C LYS A 151 -33.34 0.81 -12.00
N ILE A 152 -34.23 1.37 -11.17
CA ILE A 152 -33.87 1.88 -9.85
C ILE A 152 -34.08 0.81 -8.78
N ARG A 153 -33.14 0.73 -7.83
CA ARG A 153 -33.25 -0.09 -6.62
C ARG A 153 -33.45 0.85 -5.42
N LEU A 154 -34.40 0.51 -4.57
CA LEU A 154 -34.74 1.27 -3.37
C LEU A 154 -34.73 0.32 -2.17
N SER A 155 -34.33 0.82 -1.01
CA SER A 155 -34.51 0.13 0.28
C SER A 155 -36.01 0.06 0.63
N PHE A 156 -36.36 -0.78 1.60
CA PHE A 156 -37.73 -0.86 2.12
C PHE A 156 -38.20 0.49 2.66
N GLU A 157 -37.34 1.20 3.39
CA GLU A 157 -37.63 2.51 3.97
C GLU A 157 -38.00 3.51 2.87
N GLU A 158 -37.15 3.63 1.84
CA GLU A 158 -37.41 4.50 0.68
C GLU A 158 -38.68 4.05 -0.07
N ALA A 159 -38.85 2.75 -0.31
CA ALA A 159 -40.03 2.24 -0.99
C ALA A 159 -41.30 2.56 -0.21
N SER A 160 -41.27 2.46 1.12
CA SER A 160 -42.41 2.75 2.00
C SER A 160 -42.81 4.24 1.94
N GLU A 161 -41.84 5.15 1.92
CA GLU A 161 -42.08 6.59 1.78
C GLU A 161 -42.84 6.94 0.49
N TYR A 162 -42.54 6.24 -0.62
CA TYR A 162 -43.25 6.42 -1.89
C TYR A 162 -44.44 5.47 -2.07
N GLY A 163 -44.88 4.77 -1.01
CA GLY A 163 -46.02 3.85 -1.06
C GLY A 163 -45.82 2.67 -2.03
N PHE A 164 -44.60 2.16 -2.08
CA PHE A 164 -44.13 1.10 -2.99
C PHE A 164 -44.30 1.44 -4.48
N LYS A 165 -44.23 2.74 -4.82
CA LYS A 165 -44.23 3.24 -6.19
C LYS A 165 -42.89 3.85 -6.56
N CYS A 166 -42.51 3.69 -7.82
CA CYS A 166 -41.32 4.30 -8.38
C CYS A 166 -41.44 5.83 -8.35
N LYS A 167 -40.45 6.49 -7.75
CA LYS A 167 -40.38 7.96 -7.69
C LYS A 167 -40.25 8.66 -9.06
N ILE A 168 -39.93 7.91 -10.13
CA ILE A 168 -39.73 8.44 -11.49
C ILE A 168 -40.98 8.21 -12.35
N CYS A 169 -41.36 6.96 -12.59
CA CYS A 169 -42.50 6.64 -13.46
C CYS A 169 -43.84 6.44 -12.75
N GLY A 170 -43.87 6.41 -11.40
CA GLY A 170 -45.08 6.16 -10.61
C GLY A 170 -45.59 4.71 -10.66
N GLY A 171 -44.91 3.81 -11.39
CA GLY A 171 -45.25 2.39 -11.46
C GLY A 171 -44.95 1.64 -10.16
N ASN A 172 -45.52 0.44 -9.98
CA ASN A 172 -45.28 -0.36 -8.79
C ASN A 172 -43.83 -0.88 -8.74
N LEU A 173 -43.30 -1.00 -7.52
CA LEU A 173 -42.01 -1.65 -7.28
C LEU A 173 -42.19 -3.15 -7.00
N GLU A 174 -41.19 -3.94 -7.39
CA GLU A 174 -41.15 -5.39 -7.16
C GLU A 174 -40.10 -5.74 -6.10
N SER A 175 -40.31 -6.79 -5.31
CA SER A 175 -39.31 -7.26 -4.35
C SER A 175 -38.03 -7.68 -5.09
N PHE A 176 -36.88 -7.27 -4.60
CA PHE A 176 -35.58 -7.58 -5.18
C PHE A 176 -34.79 -8.51 -4.25
N ASP A 177 -34.48 -9.71 -4.74
CA ASP A 177 -33.60 -10.65 -4.05
C ASP A 177 -32.13 -10.28 -4.30
N ASN A 178 -31.43 -9.90 -3.23
CA ASN A 178 -30.02 -9.54 -3.25
C ASN A 178 -29.09 -10.66 -2.76
N ALA A 179 -29.57 -11.89 -2.59
CA ALA A 179 -28.74 -13.03 -2.15
C ALA A 179 -27.50 -13.24 -3.03
N GLN A 180 -27.61 -13.03 -4.34
CA GLN A 180 -26.46 -13.12 -5.26
C GLN A 180 -25.41 -12.03 -4.99
N ILE A 181 -25.84 -10.82 -4.61
CA ILE A 181 -24.93 -9.71 -4.29
C ILE A 181 -24.22 -10.01 -2.97
N ILE A 182 -24.95 -10.50 -1.97
CA ILE A 182 -24.40 -10.90 -0.67
C ILE A 182 -23.36 -12.02 -0.84
N ASN A 183 -23.63 -13.01 -1.69
CA ASN A 183 -22.69 -14.12 -1.93
C ASN A 183 -21.44 -13.72 -2.72
N PHE A 184 -21.51 -12.63 -3.50
CA PHE A 184 -20.38 -12.11 -4.25
C PHE A 184 -19.42 -11.28 -3.40
N LEU A 185 -19.95 -10.57 -2.39
CA LEU A 185 -19.20 -9.71 -1.46
C LEU A 185 -18.47 -10.52 -0.39
#